data_AF-A0A1B8S164-F1
#
_entry.id   AF-A0A1B8S164-F1
#
_cell.length_a   1.000
_cell.length_b   1.000
_cell.length_c   1.000
_cell.angle_alpha   90.00
_cell.angle_beta   90.00
_cell.angle_gamma   90.00
#
_symmetry.space_group_name_H-M   'P 1'
#
loop_
_entity.id
_entity.type
_entity.pdbx_description
1 polymer ?
#
loop_
_entity_poly.entity_id
_entity_poly.type
_entity_poly.pdbx_seq_one_letter_code
_entity_poly.pdbx_strand_id
1 'polypeptide(L)'
;MTDEDSKDLIRKSIENEKMDLDAFVPAFYAKFFAACPDIRGLFPEDLTQQEEKLLASLTHIAEALDDSERLDAILKLQGEKHRKLEVSDDHFDGFINSFTGALSDTLGPDWNRETHKAWAGFLTEVAVKMNFMTRI
;
A
#
# COMPACT_ATOMS: atom_id res chain seq x y z
N MET A 1 -12.97 -3.49 -9.37
CA MET A 1 -13.39 -2.27 -8.68
C MET A 1 -13.81 -2.71 -7.31
N THR A 2 -13.04 -2.30 -6.31
CA THR A 2 -13.36 -2.46 -4.89
C THR A 2 -14.82 -2.06 -4.63
N ASP A 3 -15.63 -2.99 -4.11
CA ASP A 3 -17.04 -2.76 -3.79
C ASP A 3 -17.21 -1.81 -2.59
N GLU A 4 -18.42 -1.27 -2.40
CA GLU A 4 -18.70 -0.27 -1.35
C GLU A 4 -18.42 -0.80 0.06
N ASP A 5 -18.70 -2.08 0.35
CA ASP A 5 -18.41 -2.70 1.65
C ASP A 5 -16.89 -2.72 1.92
N SER A 6 -16.10 -3.04 0.89
CA SER A 6 -14.64 -3.03 0.96
C SER A 6 -14.07 -1.62 1.14
N LYS A 7 -14.64 -0.61 0.45
CA LYS A 7 -14.25 0.80 0.65
C LYS A 7 -14.52 1.25 2.08
N ASP A 8 -15.66 0.89 2.65
CA ASP A 8 -16.03 1.24 4.02
C ASP A 8 -15.07 0.61 5.05
N LEU A 9 -14.66 -0.64 4.84
CA LEU A 9 -13.66 -1.31 5.69
C LEU A 9 -12.30 -0.61 5.63
N ILE A 10 -11.87 -0.19 4.44
CA ILE A 10 -10.61 0.54 4.24
C ILE A 10 -10.67 1.91 4.95
N ARG A 11 -11.75 2.68 4.74
CA ARG A 11 -11.94 3.98 5.41
C ARG A 11 -11.92 3.85 6.93
N LYS A 12 -12.71 2.93 7.49
CA LYS A 12 -12.74 2.66 8.93
C LYS A 12 -11.39 2.25 9.50
N SER A 13 -10.54 1.62 8.70
CA SER A 13 -9.18 1.25 9.11
C SER A 13 -8.28 2.48 9.25
N ILE A 14 -8.37 3.43 8.28
CA ILE A 14 -7.58 4.67 8.29
C ILE A 14 -8.06 5.61 9.40
N GLU A 15 -9.37 5.69 9.63
CA GLU A 15 -10.00 6.54 10.64
C GLU A 15 -9.98 5.92 12.06
N ASN A 16 -9.45 4.71 12.22
CA ASN A 16 -9.41 4.04 13.51
C ASN A 16 -8.52 4.82 14.50
N GLU A 17 -8.95 4.95 15.74
CA GLU A 17 -8.19 5.66 16.79
C GLU A 17 -6.80 5.08 17.08
N LYS A 18 -6.58 3.80 16.75
CA LYS A 18 -5.28 3.12 16.86
C LYS A 18 -4.34 3.42 15.70
N MET A 19 -4.86 4.01 14.61
CA MET A 19 -4.07 4.32 13.42
C MET A 19 -3.21 5.57 13.64
N ASP A 20 -2.05 5.37 14.25
CA ASP A 20 -0.99 6.37 14.30
C ASP A 20 -0.10 6.22 13.05
N LEU A 21 -0.27 7.13 12.10
CA LEU A 21 0.45 7.12 10.82
C LEU A 21 1.97 7.31 10.99
N ASP A 22 2.41 8.07 11.99
CA ASP A 22 3.83 8.32 12.28
C ASP A 22 4.52 7.06 12.84
N ALA A 23 3.76 6.19 13.52
CA ALA A 23 4.24 4.89 13.97
C ALA A 23 4.06 3.78 12.92
N PHE A 24 2.96 3.82 12.17
CA PHE A 24 2.60 2.82 11.17
C PHE A 24 3.59 2.76 10.01
N VAL A 25 3.96 3.92 9.45
CA VAL A 25 4.80 3.96 8.25
C VAL A 25 6.20 3.38 8.47
N PRO A 26 6.94 3.73 9.53
CA PRO A 26 8.21 3.09 9.84
C PRO A 26 8.07 1.58 10.08
N ALA A 27 7.01 1.16 10.78
CA ALA A 27 6.74 -0.26 11.03
C ALA A 27 6.49 -1.04 9.73
N PHE A 28 5.76 -0.44 8.78
CA PHE A 28 5.59 -0.96 7.44
C PHE A 28 6.93 -1.12 6.71
N TYR A 29 7.78 -0.07 6.64
CA TYR A 29 9.06 -0.16 5.94
C TYR A 29 9.99 -1.20 6.57
N ALA A 30 9.99 -1.32 7.90
CA ALA A 30 10.75 -2.36 8.58
C ALA A 30 10.32 -3.77 8.15
N LYS A 31 9.01 -4.02 8.06
CA LYS A 31 8.48 -5.30 7.54
C LYS A 31 8.81 -5.50 6.07
N PHE A 32 8.67 -4.45 5.25
CA PHE A 32 8.89 -4.53 3.82
C PHE A 32 10.35 -4.84 3.48
N PHE A 33 11.31 -4.21 4.15
CA PHE A 33 12.73 -4.52 3.97
C PHE A 33 13.13 -5.86 4.54
N ALA A 34 12.42 -6.37 5.56
CA ALA A 34 12.64 -7.74 6.03
C ALA A 34 12.12 -8.77 5.01
N ALA A 35 11.01 -8.50 4.33
CA ALA A 35 10.41 -9.37 3.31
C ALA A 35 11.16 -9.32 1.97
N CYS A 36 11.66 -8.14 1.59
CA CYS A 36 12.39 -7.88 0.35
C CYS A 36 13.73 -7.17 0.65
N PRO A 37 14.76 -7.86 1.16
CA PRO A 37 16.00 -7.22 1.58
C PRO A 37 16.77 -6.51 0.46
N ASP A 38 16.65 -7.01 -0.76
CA ASP A 38 17.26 -6.46 -1.97
C ASP A 38 16.67 -5.10 -2.37
N ILE A 39 15.40 -4.84 -2.06
CA ILE A 39 14.77 -3.56 -2.37
C ILE A 39 15.35 -2.40 -1.54
N ARG A 40 15.94 -2.68 -0.36
CA ARG A 40 16.50 -1.65 0.54
C ARG A 40 17.53 -0.76 -0.17
N GLY A 41 18.28 -1.31 -1.12
CA GLY A 41 19.28 -0.57 -1.89
C GLY A 41 18.71 0.52 -2.80
N LEU A 42 17.40 0.47 -3.10
CA LEU A 42 16.70 1.49 -3.88
C LEU A 42 16.26 2.70 -3.03
N PHE A 43 16.36 2.59 -1.72
CA PHE A 43 15.92 3.60 -0.77
C PHE A 43 17.12 4.34 -0.16
N PRO A 44 16.98 5.65 0.13
CA PRO A 44 18.01 6.39 0.87
C PRO A 44 18.26 5.80 2.27
N GLU A 45 19.38 6.18 2.89
CA GLU A 45 19.65 5.82 4.30
C GLU A 45 18.59 6.42 5.22
N ASP A 46 18.32 7.71 5.03
CA ASP A 46 17.24 8.46 5.70
C ASP A 46 15.93 8.32 4.93
N LEU A 47 14.93 7.73 5.58
CA LEU A 47 13.61 7.46 5.00
C LEU A 47 12.60 8.59 5.20
N THR A 48 12.88 9.65 5.97
CA THR A 48 11.86 10.64 6.36
C THR A 48 11.07 11.19 5.17
N GLN A 49 11.74 11.62 4.09
CA GLN A 49 11.04 12.11 2.90
C GLN A 49 10.22 11.00 2.19
N GLN A 50 10.68 9.76 2.25
CA GLN A 50 9.99 8.63 1.66
C GLN A 50 8.77 8.20 2.49
N GLU A 51 8.83 8.36 3.81
CA GLU A 51 7.70 8.18 4.72
C GLU A 51 6.61 9.23 4.46
N GLU A 52 6.99 10.51 4.34
CA GLU A 52 6.07 11.60 3.94
C GLU A 52 5.38 11.32 2.59
N LYS A 53 6.14 10.82 1.60
CA LYS A 53 5.60 10.44 0.28
C LYS A 53 4.61 9.29 0.38
N LEU A 54 4.87 8.31 1.25
CA LEU A 54 3.94 7.20 1.47
C LEU A 54 2.64 7.71 2.11
N LEU A 55 2.75 8.56 3.14
CA LEU A 55 1.58 9.18 3.77
C LEU A 55 0.73 9.96 2.76
N ALA A 56 1.36 10.79 1.93
CA ALA A 56 0.66 11.50 0.86
C ALA A 56 0.00 10.53 -0.15
N SER A 57 0.67 9.42 -0.46
CA SER A 57 0.14 8.39 -1.35
C SER A 57 -1.04 7.64 -0.73
N LEU A 58 -1.08 7.44 0.60
CA LEU A 58 -2.23 6.87 1.31
C LEU A 58 -3.46 7.77 1.25
N THR A 59 -3.26 9.09 1.31
CA THR A 59 -4.34 10.06 1.08
C THR A 59 -4.90 9.93 -0.34
N HIS A 60 -4.03 9.85 -1.35
CA HIS A 60 -4.48 9.65 -2.74
C HIS A 60 -5.14 8.29 -2.97
N ILE A 61 -4.72 7.27 -2.24
CA ILE A 61 -5.37 5.96 -2.19
C ILE A 61 -6.79 6.07 -1.62
N ALA A 62 -7.00 6.86 -0.57
CA ALA A 62 -8.33 7.10 -0.04
C ALA A 62 -9.22 7.83 -1.05
N GLU A 63 -8.67 8.82 -1.77
CA GLU A 63 -9.36 9.48 -2.90
C GLU A 63 -9.70 8.49 -4.03
N ALA A 64 -8.89 7.44 -4.21
CA ALA A 64 -9.11 6.39 -5.23
C ALA A 64 -10.33 5.53 -4.98
N LEU A 65 -10.75 5.42 -3.72
CA LEU A 65 -11.97 4.72 -3.37
C LEU A 65 -13.19 5.43 -3.98
N ASP A 66 -13.11 6.74 -4.24
CA ASP A 66 -14.21 7.56 -4.72
C ASP A 66 -14.15 7.89 -6.22
N ASP A 67 -12.97 8.11 -6.80
CA ASP A 67 -12.80 8.44 -8.23
C ASP A 67 -11.64 7.67 -8.88
N SER A 68 -11.95 6.48 -9.37
CA SER A 68 -10.93 5.55 -9.87
C SER A 68 -10.36 5.91 -11.24
N GLU A 69 -11.13 6.59 -12.12
CA GLU A 69 -10.70 6.88 -13.50
C GLU A 69 -9.57 7.91 -13.54
N ARG A 70 -9.66 8.96 -12.72
CA ARG A 70 -8.65 10.02 -12.68
C ARG A 70 -7.29 9.51 -12.20
N LEU A 71 -7.29 8.52 -11.31
CA LEU A 71 -6.07 7.99 -10.72
C LEU A 71 -5.37 6.96 -11.59
N ASP A 72 -6.08 6.32 -12.53
CA ASP A 72 -5.49 5.31 -13.41
C ASP A 72 -4.31 5.86 -14.20
N ALA A 73 -4.44 7.07 -14.76
CA ALA A 73 -3.36 7.71 -15.51
C ALA A 73 -2.12 7.99 -14.63
N ILE A 74 -2.36 8.41 -13.38
CA ILE A 74 -1.29 8.69 -12.41
C ILE A 74 -0.60 7.39 -11.99
N LEU A 75 -1.37 6.35 -11.66
CA LEU A 75 -0.85 5.05 -11.26
C LEU A 75 -0.03 4.41 -12.37
N LYS A 76 -0.47 4.51 -13.63
CA LYS A 76 0.31 4.03 -14.77
C LYS A 76 1.68 4.71 -14.87
N LEU A 77 1.72 6.05 -14.75
CA LEU A 77 2.98 6.81 -14.75
C LEU A 77 3.88 6.45 -13.56
N GLN A 78 3.29 6.22 -12.39
CA GLN A 78 4.05 5.76 -11.23
C GLN A 78 4.62 4.36 -11.49
N GLY A 79 3.85 3.47 -12.11
CA GLY A 79 4.28 2.14 -12.51
C GLY A 79 5.52 2.14 -13.40
N GLU A 80 5.54 3.01 -14.42
CA GLU A 80 6.70 3.20 -15.30
C GLU A 80 7.95 3.65 -14.53
N LYS A 81 7.81 4.53 -13.54
CA LYS A 81 8.92 4.95 -12.68
C LYS A 81 9.44 3.80 -11.81
N HIS A 82 8.55 3.01 -11.22
CA HIS A 82 8.94 1.87 -10.39
C HIS A 82 9.68 0.81 -11.21
N ARG A 83 9.23 0.50 -12.44
CA ARG A 83 9.94 -0.41 -13.34
C ARG A 83 11.34 0.09 -13.72
N LYS A 84 11.52 1.41 -13.92
CA LYS A 84 12.84 2.00 -14.18
C LYS A 84 13.81 1.88 -13.00
N LEU A 85 13.28 1.70 -11.79
CA LEU A 85 14.04 1.42 -10.57
C LEU A 85 14.20 -0.08 -10.32
N GLU A 86 13.89 -0.93 -11.30
CA GLU A 86 14.01 -2.39 -11.22
C GLU A 86 13.10 -3.05 -10.15
N VAL A 87 12.02 -2.36 -9.75
CA VAL A 87 10.95 -2.97 -8.94
C VAL A 87 10.27 -4.08 -9.75
N SER A 88 9.99 -5.20 -9.09
CA SER A 88 9.48 -6.44 -9.68
C SER A 88 8.04 -6.71 -9.21
N ASP A 89 7.40 -7.74 -9.75
CA ASP A 89 6.09 -8.18 -9.26
C ASP A 89 6.22 -8.75 -7.83
N ASP A 90 7.28 -9.52 -7.55
CA ASP A 90 7.58 -10.05 -6.21
C ASP A 90 7.77 -8.94 -5.15
N HIS A 91 8.34 -7.80 -5.55
CA HIS A 91 8.44 -6.62 -4.69
C HIS A 91 7.05 -6.04 -4.34
N PHE A 92 6.10 -6.06 -5.26
CA PHE A 92 4.72 -5.63 -4.98
C PHE A 92 3.97 -6.64 -4.11
N ASP A 93 4.19 -7.94 -4.30
CA ASP A 93 3.68 -8.97 -3.39
C ASP A 93 4.21 -8.77 -1.97
N GLY A 94 5.53 -8.53 -1.84
CA GLY A 94 6.16 -8.19 -0.57
C GLY A 94 5.61 -6.91 0.06
N PHE A 95 5.36 -5.88 -0.76
CA PHE A 95 4.75 -4.63 -0.32
C PHE A 95 3.35 -4.88 0.25
N ILE A 96 2.47 -5.57 -0.49
CA ILE A 96 1.08 -5.82 -0.09
C ILE A 96 1.05 -6.62 1.23
N ASN A 97 1.82 -7.70 1.31
CA ASN A 97 1.90 -8.54 2.51
C ASN A 97 2.45 -7.79 3.73
N SER A 98 3.47 -6.94 3.51
CA SER A 98 4.06 -6.15 4.61
C SER A 98 3.13 -5.04 5.08
N PHE A 99 2.41 -4.41 4.16
CA PHE A 99 1.45 -3.35 4.45
C PHE A 99 0.24 -3.90 5.21
N THR A 100 -0.37 -4.99 4.75
CA THR A 100 -1.49 -5.63 5.45
C THR A 100 -1.04 -6.23 6.79
N GLY A 101 0.20 -6.74 6.88
CA GLY A 101 0.81 -7.17 8.14
C GLY A 101 1.00 -6.02 9.13
N ALA A 102 1.44 -4.84 8.68
CA ALA A 102 1.52 -3.65 9.52
C ALA A 102 0.12 -3.20 9.99
N LEU A 103 -0.88 -3.20 9.10
CA LEU A 103 -2.26 -2.86 9.48
C LEU A 103 -2.81 -3.81 10.53
N SER A 104 -2.54 -5.11 10.39
CA SER A 104 -2.94 -6.14 11.35
C SER A 104 -2.34 -5.87 12.73
N ASP A 105 -1.05 -5.52 12.80
CA ASP A 105 -0.38 -5.23 14.06
C ASP A 105 -0.91 -3.95 14.72
N THR A 106 -1.15 -2.90 13.91
CA THR A 106 -1.67 -1.61 14.38
C THR A 106 -3.11 -1.69 14.88
N LEU A 107 -4.00 -2.34 14.12
CA LEU A 107 -5.43 -2.41 14.44
C LEU A 107 -5.75 -3.50 15.46
N GLY A 108 -4.89 -4.52 15.56
CA GLY A 108 -4.97 -5.60 16.53
C GLY A 108 -6.34 -6.28 16.50
N PRO A 109 -7.12 -6.28 17.59
CA PRO A 109 -8.45 -6.90 17.63
C PRO A 109 -9.46 -6.39 16.59
N ASP A 110 -9.26 -5.19 16.05
CA ASP A 110 -10.18 -4.61 15.05
C ASP A 110 -9.85 -5.10 13.63
N TRP A 111 -8.71 -5.77 13.46
CA TRP A 111 -8.33 -6.42 12.21
C TRP A 111 -9.01 -7.78 12.06
N ASN A 112 -9.81 -7.94 11.02
CA ASN A 112 -10.52 -9.18 10.73
C ASN A 112 -10.31 -9.63 9.27
N ARG A 113 -10.83 -10.82 8.95
CA ARG A 113 -10.68 -11.45 7.64
C ARG A 113 -11.21 -10.59 6.49
N GLU A 114 -12.33 -9.91 6.68
CA GLU A 114 -12.93 -9.08 5.63
C GLU A 114 -12.12 -7.79 5.45
N THR A 115 -11.65 -7.17 6.53
CA THR A 115 -10.72 -6.03 6.46
C THR A 115 -9.43 -6.39 5.71
N HIS A 116 -8.85 -7.56 5.99
CA HIS A 116 -7.68 -8.06 5.27
C HIS A 116 -7.94 -8.22 3.77
N LYS A 117 -9.06 -8.87 3.39
CA LYS A 117 -9.42 -9.05 1.98
C LYS A 117 -9.64 -7.71 1.27
N ALA A 118 -10.32 -6.76 1.92
CA ALA A 118 -10.57 -5.44 1.36
C ALA A 118 -9.25 -4.73 1.03
N TRP A 119 -8.32 -4.66 1.99
CA TRP A 119 -7.02 -4.03 1.79
C TRP A 119 -6.15 -4.77 0.77
N ALA A 120 -6.03 -6.10 0.88
CA ALA A 120 -5.22 -6.87 -0.06
C ALA A 120 -5.76 -6.75 -1.49
N GLY A 121 -7.08 -6.83 -1.68
CA GLY A 121 -7.74 -6.64 -2.96
C GLY A 121 -7.50 -5.25 -3.53
N PHE A 122 -7.73 -4.21 -2.74
CA PHE A 122 -7.52 -2.83 -3.16
C PHE A 122 -6.05 -2.55 -3.55
N LEU A 123 -5.08 -2.95 -2.73
CA LEU A 123 -3.66 -2.76 -3.04
C LEU A 123 -3.22 -3.56 -4.28
N THR A 124 -3.80 -4.74 -4.50
CA THR A 124 -3.61 -5.50 -5.74
C THR A 124 -4.18 -4.76 -6.94
N GLU A 125 -5.38 -4.17 -6.84
CA GLU A 125 -5.95 -3.33 -7.91
C GLU A 125 -5.03 -2.14 -8.24
N VAL A 126 -4.45 -1.50 -7.22
CA VAL A 126 -3.47 -0.43 -7.39
C VAL A 126 -2.21 -0.94 -8.11
N ALA A 127 -1.65 -2.08 -7.70
CA ALA A 127 -0.49 -2.68 -8.34
C ALA A 127 -0.73 -3.02 -9.81
N VAL A 128 -1.91 -3.59 -10.13
CA VAL A 128 -2.34 -3.89 -11.51
C VAL A 128 -2.44 -2.62 -12.35
N LYS A 129 -3.01 -1.53 -11.80
CA LYS A 129 -3.06 -0.22 -12.48
C LYS A 129 -1.68 0.39 -12.69
N MET A 130 -0.72 0.07 -11.83
CA MET A 130 0.70 0.38 -12.00
C MET A 130 1.44 -0.59 -12.95
N ASN A 131 0.73 -1.52 -13.61
CA ASN A 131 1.30 -2.53 -14.51
C ASN A 131 2.26 -3.52 -13.81
N PHE A 132 1.93 -3.90 -12.57
CA PHE A 132 2.52 -4.99 -11.82
C PHE A 132 1.49 -6.10 -11.62
N MET A 133 1.93 -7.33 -11.40
CA MET A 133 1.03 -8.47 -11.14
C MET A 133 0.00 -8.70 -12.26
N THR A 134 0.34 -8.34 -13.50
CA THR A 134 -0.56 -8.42 -14.68
C THR A 134 -0.54 -9.77 -15.37
N ARG A 135 0.19 -10.75 -14.82
CA ARG A 135 0.27 -12.12 -15.36
C ARG A 135 -0.71 -13.02 -14.61
N ILE A 136 -1.82 -13.37 -15.27
CA ILE A 136 -2.62 -14.57 -15.00
C ILE A 136 -2.29 -15.59 -16.09
#